data_AF-A0A124HVF1-F1
#
_entry.id   AF-A0A124HVF1-F1
#
_cell.length_a   1.000
_cell.length_b   1.000
_cell.length_c   1.000
_cell.angle_alpha   90.00
_cell.angle_beta   90.00
_cell.angle_gamma   90.00
#
_symmetry.space_group_name_H-M   'P 1'
#
loop_
_entity.id
_entity.type
_entity.pdbx_description
1 polymer ?
#
loop_
_entity_poly.entity_id
_entity_poly.type
_entity_poly.pdbx_seq_one_letter_code
_entity_poly.pdbx_strand_id
1 'polypeptide(L)'
;MSVRDWRYCGKCHVMFYDGNPEKGACPTGGGHEAVGYMFVLPNDVPGTPTAQTDWRRCGRCAVMFYDGYPAKGVCPGGGGHVASGKHYVPPHDVAGTPTAQSDWRYCGNCQAMFYDGYAEKGACPAGGGHSAIGYNFVLPHLADPRAPVRID
;
A
#
# COMPACT_ATOMS: atom_id res chain seq x y z
N MET A 1 -10.11 -13.75 -6.30
CA MET A 1 -11.04 -13.05 -5.37
C MET A 1 -10.51 -11.63 -5.16
N SER A 2 -11.21 -10.73 -4.46
CA SER A 2 -10.66 -9.41 -4.12
C SER A 2 -10.97 -9.01 -2.68
N VAL A 3 -10.07 -8.22 -2.09
CA VAL A 3 -10.19 -7.65 -0.74
C VAL A 3 -10.34 -6.13 -0.87
N ARG A 4 -11.28 -5.57 -0.08
CA ARG A 4 -11.56 -4.13 0.01
C ARG A 4 -10.88 -3.54 1.26
N ASP A 5 -11.20 -2.30 1.61
CA ASP A 5 -10.70 -1.60 2.81
C ASP A 5 -9.19 -1.32 2.82
N TRP A 6 -8.54 -1.35 1.66
CA TRP A 6 -7.20 -0.79 1.49
C TRP A 6 -7.29 0.72 1.33
N ARG A 7 -6.40 1.45 2.01
CA ARG A 7 -6.48 2.90 2.16
C ARG A 7 -5.11 3.55 2.00
N TYR A 8 -5.12 4.75 1.49
CA TYR A 8 -3.96 5.63 1.49
C TYR A 8 -3.79 6.26 2.86
N CYS A 9 -2.55 6.25 3.39
CA CYS A 9 -2.22 6.95 4.63
C CYS A 9 -1.76 8.39 4.35
N GLY A 10 -2.52 9.39 4.78
CA GLY A 10 -2.18 10.81 4.58
C GLY A 10 -0.87 11.28 5.23
N LYS A 11 -0.37 10.54 6.24
CA LYS A 11 0.84 10.92 6.99
C LYS A 11 2.15 10.36 6.42
N CYS A 12 2.08 9.18 5.81
CA CYS A 12 3.28 8.45 5.39
C CYS A 12 3.16 7.82 4.01
N HIS A 13 2.07 8.10 3.30
CA HIS A 13 1.82 7.82 1.89
C HIS A 13 1.78 6.33 1.50
N VAL A 14 1.85 5.42 2.47
CA VAL A 14 1.76 3.98 2.22
C VAL A 14 0.31 3.53 2.06
N MET A 15 0.15 2.42 1.34
CA MET A 15 -1.07 1.63 1.33
C MET A 15 -1.17 0.81 2.61
N PHE A 16 -2.26 0.94 3.36
CA PHE A 16 -2.51 0.16 4.57
C PHE A 16 -3.93 -0.40 4.60
N TYR A 17 -4.12 -1.50 5.33
CA TYR A 17 -5.42 -2.13 5.49
C TYR A 17 -6.18 -1.50 6.67
N ASP A 18 -7.37 -0.95 6.40
CA ASP A 18 -8.22 -0.23 7.36
C ASP A 18 -9.52 -1.01 7.68
N GLY A 19 -9.52 -2.32 7.46
CA GLY A 19 -10.67 -3.18 7.76
C GLY A 19 -10.72 -3.70 9.20
N ASN A 20 -9.74 -3.35 10.04
CA ASN A 20 -9.67 -3.73 11.46
C ASN A 20 -9.81 -2.48 12.34
N PRO A 21 -10.27 -2.61 13.61
CA PRO A 21 -10.29 -1.49 14.55
C PRO A 21 -8.90 -0.87 14.78
N GLU A 22 -7.86 -1.69 14.87
CA GLU A 22 -6.49 -1.22 14.94
C GLU A 22 -5.93 -0.91 13.54
N LYS A 23 -5.46 0.34 13.38
CA LYS A 23 -4.93 0.84 12.10
C LYS A 23 -3.44 0.55 11.88
N GLY A 24 -2.81 -0.29 12.71
CA GLY A 24 -1.37 -0.61 12.64
C GLY A 24 -0.43 0.56 12.97
N ALA A 25 0.82 0.26 13.31
CA ALA A 25 1.82 1.27 13.64
C ALA A 25 2.22 2.15 12.44
N CYS A 26 2.10 3.47 12.58
CA CYS A 26 2.54 4.47 11.60
C CYS A 26 3.93 5.03 11.97
N PRO A 27 4.86 5.25 11.03
CA PRO A 27 6.17 5.83 11.32
C PRO A 27 6.12 7.25 11.89
N THR A 28 5.03 7.99 11.66
CA THR A 28 4.82 9.33 12.25
C THR A 28 4.20 9.27 13.66
N GLY A 29 4.05 8.07 14.24
CA GLY A 29 3.38 7.84 15.51
C GLY A 29 1.88 7.51 15.36
N GLY A 30 1.38 6.73 16.33
CA GLY A 30 -0.02 6.28 16.39
C GLY A 30 -0.41 5.33 15.23
N GLY A 31 -1.73 5.28 14.96
CA GLY A 31 -2.31 4.49 13.86
C GLY A 31 -2.23 5.19 12.50
N HIS A 32 -2.34 4.46 11.38
CA HIS A 32 -2.45 5.06 10.05
C HIS A 32 -3.71 5.93 9.88
N GLU A 33 -3.64 6.95 9.02
CA GLU A 33 -4.74 7.91 8.78
C GLU A 33 -5.32 7.70 7.39
N ALA A 34 -6.55 7.20 7.32
CA ALA A 34 -7.19 6.83 6.05
C ALA A 34 -7.73 8.07 5.32
N VAL A 35 -7.25 8.35 4.11
CA VAL A 35 -7.71 9.49 3.29
C VAL A 35 -8.03 9.02 1.87
N GLY A 36 -8.98 9.68 1.20
CA GLY A 36 -9.27 9.50 -0.22
C GLY A 36 -10.02 8.20 -0.54
N TYR A 37 -9.57 7.48 -1.56
CA TYR A 37 -10.27 6.31 -2.10
C TYR A 37 -10.13 5.05 -1.26
N MET A 38 -11.09 4.13 -1.42
CA MET A 38 -10.98 2.76 -0.92
C MET A 38 -10.52 1.85 -2.06
N PHE A 39 -9.34 1.25 -1.91
CA PHE A 39 -8.75 0.38 -2.93
C PHE A 39 -9.25 -1.06 -2.81
N VAL A 40 -9.32 -1.73 -3.95
CA VAL A 40 -9.78 -3.10 -4.08
C VAL A 40 -8.69 -3.91 -4.77
N LEU A 41 -8.11 -4.86 -4.05
CA LEU A 41 -6.96 -5.61 -4.54
C LEU A 41 -7.34 -7.04 -4.88
N PRO A 42 -7.02 -7.52 -6.10
CA PRO A 42 -7.07 -8.94 -6.42
C PRO A 42 -6.21 -9.73 -5.43
N ASN A 43 -6.69 -10.91 -5.05
CA ASN A 43 -5.96 -11.80 -4.16
C ASN A 43 -6.15 -13.27 -4.51
N ASP A 44 -5.15 -14.06 -4.13
CA ASP A 44 -5.09 -15.51 -4.29
C ASP A 44 -5.40 -15.95 -5.73
N VAL A 45 -4.85 -15.22 -6.71
CA VAL A 45 -4.91 -15.51 -8.15
C VAL A 45 -3.48 -15.58 -8.70
N PRO A 46 -3.24 -16.26 -9.83
CA PRO A 46 -1.94 -16.22 -10.48
C PRO A 46 -1.53 -14.80 -10.91
N GLY A 47 -0.23 -14.54 -10.90
CA GLY A 47 0.33 -13.36 -11.55
C GLY A 47 0.16 -13.41 -13.06
N THR A 48 0.32 -12.26 -13.70
CA THR A 48 0.29 -12.11 -15.17
C THR A 48 1.44 -11.19 -15.59
N PRO A 49 1.71 -11.01 -16.89
CA PRO A 49 2.67 -10.00 -17.35
C PRO A 49 2.35 -8.57 -16.90
N THR A 50 1.13 -8.31 -16.43
CA THR A 50 0.63 -7.01 -15.98
C THR A 50 0.07 -7.06 -14.55
N ALA A 51 0.40 -8.09 -13.76
CA ALA A 51 -0.03 -8.21 -12.37
C ALA A 51 0.97 -9.02 -11.55
N GLN A 52 1.48 -8.42 -10.46
CA GLN A 52 2.59 -8.98 -9.69
C GLN A 52 2.08 -9.69 -8.44
N THR A 53 2.56 -10.90 -8.16
CA THR A 53 2.25 -11.66 -6.93
C THR A 53 3.10 -11.20 -5.73
N ASP A 54 2.99 -11.95 -4.63
CA ASP A 54 3.86 -11.84 -3.44
C ASP A 54 3.74 -10.54 -2.65
N TRP A 55 2.69 -9.76 -2.90
CA TRP A 55 2.30 -8.67 -2.03
C TRP A 55 1.53 -9.20 -0.82
N ARG A 56 1.91 -8.75 0.37
CA ARG A 56 1.38 -9.22 1.66
C ARG A 56 0.99 -8.05 2.54
N ARG A 57 0.06 -8.29 3.46
CA ARG A 57 -0.21 -7.36 4.56
C ARG A 57 0.71 -7.65 5.73
N CYS A 58 1.39 -6.64 6.26
CA CYS A 58 2.15 -6.77 7.49
C CYS A 58 1.20 -6.89 8.70
N GLY A 59 1.39 -7.90 9.56
CA GLY A 59 0.56 -8.11 10.75
C GLY A 59 0.77 -7.09 11.88
N ARG A 60 1.86 -6.30 11.85
CA ARG A 60 2.18 -5.31 12.89
C ARG A 60 1.75 -3.89 12.52
N CYS A 61 1.99 -3.50 11.27
CA CYS A 61 1.69 -2.14 10.80
C CYS A 61 0.55 -2.07 9.79
N ALA A 62 -0.08 -3.19 9.42
CA ALA A 62 -1.16 -3.24 8.42
C ALA A 62 -0.80 -2.75 7.00
N VAL A 63 0.45 -2.37 6.76
CA VAL A 63 0.95 -1.90 5.45
C VAL A 63 1.03 -3.04 4.44
N MET A 64 0.72 -2.74 3.18
CA MET A 64 1.03 -3.59 2.04
C MET A 64 2.53 -3.55 1.75
N PHE A 65 3.20 -4.70 1.79
CA PHE A 65 4.62 -4.82 1.47
C PHE A 65 4.88 -5.97 0.52
N TYR A 66 5.96 -5.87 -0.26
CA TYR A 66 6.37 -6.95 -1.16
C TYR A 66 7.20 -7.98 -0.40
N ASP A 67 6.78 -9.24 -0.44
CA ASP A 67 7.37 -10.34 0.35
C ASP A 67 8.20 -11.31 -0.51
N GLY A 68 8.49 -10.94 -1.76
CA GLY A 68 9.24 -11.79 -2.71
C GLY A 68 10.76 -11.84 -2.49
N TYR A 69 11.29 -11.14 -1.48
CA TYR A 69 12.71 -11.17 -1.12
C TYR A 69 12.94 -11.68 0.30
N PRO A 70 14.13 -12.25 0.63
CA PRO A 70 14.45 -12.65 2.00
C PRO A 70 14.48 -11.49 2.99
N ALA A 71 15.03 -10.33 2.59
CA ALA A 71 14.95 -9.10 3.35
C ALA A 71 13.50 -8.59 3.36
N LYS A 72 13.00 -8.12 4.50
CA LYS A 72 11.59 -7.72 4.72
C LYS A 72 11.40 -6.21 4.94
N GLY A 73 12.38 -5.39 4.55
CA GLY A 73 12.35 -3.94 4.73
C GLY A 73 12.35 -3.49 6.19
N VAL A 74 12.19 -2.18 6.42
CA VAL A 74 12.07 -1.59 7.76
C VAL A 74 10.59 -1.42 8.10
N CYS A 75 10.14 -2.03 9.20
CA CYS A 75 8.78 -1.96 9.69
C CYS A 75 8.67 -0.97 10.87
N PRO A 76 7.69 -0.04 10.87
CA PRO A 76 7.46 0.85 12.02
C PRO A 76 6.97 0.09 13.27
N GLY A 77 6.47 -1.14 13.11
CA GLY A 77 6.18 -2.06 14.21
C GLY A 77 7.41 -2.82 14.76
N GLY A 78 8.62 -2.45 14.32
CA GLY A 78 9.90 -3.04 14.73
C GLY A 78 10.37 -4.19 13.82
N GLY A 79 11.68 -4.22 13.56
CA GLY A 79 12.32 -5.20 12.68
C GLY A 79 11.84 -5.11 11.22
N GLY A 80 11.80 -6.25 10.54
CA GLY A 80 11.20 -6.37 9.20
C GLY A 80 9.70 -6.64 9.21
N HIS A 81 9.06 -6.47 8.05
CA HIS A 81 7.64 -6.77 7.88
C HIS A 81 7.33 -8.26 8.13
N VAL A 82 6.15 -8.52 8.69
CA VAL A 82 5.68 -9.87 9.03
C VAL A 82 4.43 -10.17 8.24
N ALA A 83 4.55 -11.07 7.26
CA ALA A 83 3.46 -11.46 6.38
C ALA A 83 2.25 -12.01 7.15
N SER A 84 1.06 -11.54 6.78
CA SER A 84 -0.22 -12.04 7.31
C SER A 84 -1.31 -11.97 6.23
N GLY A 85 -2.31 -12.85 6.35
CA GLY A 85 -3.47 -12.83 5.45
C GLY A 85 -3.18 -13.37 4.05
N LYS A 86 -3.70 -12.67 3.03
CA LYS A 86 -3.78 -13.12 1.63
C LYS A 86 -2.57 -12.73 0.77
N HIS A 87 -2.40 -13.41 -0.35
CA HIS A 87 -1.47 -13.00 -1.41
C HIS A 87 -2.18 -12.03 -2.34
N TYR A 88 -1.76 -10.77 -2.35
CA TYR A 88 -2.34 -9.75 -3.19
C TYR A 88 -1.61 -9.68 -4.53
N VAL A 89 -2.35 -9.30 -5.57
CA VAL A 89 -1.88 -9.31 -6.95
C VAL A 89 -2.21 -7.97 -7.61
N PRO A 90 -1.54 -6.87 -7.22
CA PRO A 90 -1.77 -5.55 -7.79
C PRO A 90 -1.41 -5.51 -9.29
N PRO A 91 -2.27 -4.90 -10.13
CA PRO A 91 -1.95 -4.66 -11.53
C PRO A 91 -0.81 -3.65 -11.69
N HIS A 92 -0.01 -3.81 -12.74
CA HIS A 92 1.02 -2.86 -13.17
C HIS A 92 1.08 -2.79 -14.70
N ASP A 93 1.70 -1.73 -15.22
CA ASP A 93 1.89 -1.52 -16.67
C ASP A 93 0.58 -1.56 -17.47
N VAL A 94 -0.51 -1.12 -16.84
CA VAL A 94 -1.83 -0.88 -17.46
C VAL A 94 -2.18 0.59 -17.37
N ALA A 95 -3.15 1.05 -18.16
CA ALA A 95 -3.60 2.43 -18.09
C ALA A 95 -4.40 2.71 -16.80
N GLY A 96 -4.16 3.88 -16.19
CA GLY A 96 -5.07 4.44 -15.19
C GLY A 96 -6.46 4.69 -15.78
N THR A 97 -7.48 4.66 -14.93
CA THR A 97 -8.89 4.91 -15.32
C THR A 97 -9.58 5.73 -14.23
N PRO A 98 -10.80 6.26 -14.46
CA PRO A 98 -11.58 6.93 -13.40
C PRO A 98 -11.85 6.06 -12.15
N THR A 99 -11.66 4.74 -12.26
CA THR A 99 -11.83 3.76 -11.18
C THR A 99 -10.54 3.01 -10.86
N ALA A 100 -9.38 3.47 -11.36
CA ALA A 100 -8.09 2.84 -11.09
C ALA A 100 -6.96 3.89 -11.09
N GLN A 101 -6.32 4.04 -9.94
CA GLN A 101 -5.32 5.09 -9.71
C GLN A 101 -3.92 4.56 -10.01
N SER A 102 -3.18 5.28 -10.86
CA SER A 102 -1.76 5.02 -11.14
C SER A 102 -0.85 5.53 -10.02
N ASP A 103 0.45 5.44 -10.24
CA ASP A 103 1.51 6.08 -9.43
C ASP A 103 1.66 5.47 -8.03
N TRP A 104 1.16 4.25 -7.86
CA TRP A 104 1.53 3.41 -6.74
C TRP A 104 2.88 2.75 -7.06
N ARG A 105 3.81 2.82 -6.12
CA ARG A 105 5.21 2.40 -6.30
C ARG A 105 5.65 1.52 -5.16
N TYR A 106 6.64 0.70 -5.44
CA TYR A 106 7.36 -0.06 -4.42
C TYR A 106 8.51 0.79 -3.85
N CYS A 107 8.61 0.89 -2.53
CA CYS A 107 9.72 1.55 -1.86
C CYS A 107 10.90 0.60 -1.67
N GLY A 108 12.06 0.89 -2.25
CA GLY A 108 13.26 0.04 -2.12
C GLY A 108 13.80 -0.08 -0.69
N ASN A 109 13.54 0.91 0.17
CA ASN A 109 14.09 0.97 1.53
C ASN A 109 13.23 0.23 2.56
N CYS A 110 11.92 0.49 2.56
CA CYS A 110 10.99 -0.13 3.51
C CYS A 110 10.18 -1.29 2.92
N GLN A 111 10.22 -1.51 1.62
CA GLN A 111 9.47 -2.54 0.88
C GLN A 111 7.95 -2.37 0.84
N ALA A 112 7.45 -1.25 1.37
CA ALA A 112 6.04 -0.91 1.32
C ALA A 112 5.61 -0.44 -0.07
N MET A 113 4.33 -0.67 -0.39
CA MET A 113 3.65 0.04 -1.46
C MET A 113 3.27 1.45 -0.97
N PHE A 114 3.65 2.47 -1.74
CA PHE A 114 3.36 3.87 -1.43
C PHE A 114 2.88 4.62 -2.66
N TYR A 115 2.14 5.71 -2.46
CA TYR A 115 1.68 6.57 -3.53
C TYR A 115 2.72 7.65 -3.82
N ASP A 116 3.11 7.76 -5.09
CA ASP A 116 4.20 8.59 -5.58
C ASP A 116 3.71 9.77 -6.42
N GLY A 117 2.39 10.02 -6.44
CA GLY A 117 1.75 11.08 -7.24
C GLY A 117 1.89 12.50 -6.67
N TYR A 118 2.49 12.67 -5.50
CA TYR A 118 2.79 13.98 -4.90
C TYR A 118 4.29 14.28 -4.92
N ALA A 119 4.66 15.56 -4.84
CA ALA A 119 6.07 15.98 -4.75
C ALA A 119 6.73 15.48 -3.45
N GLU A 120 5.97 15.55 -2.35
CA GLU A 120 6.34 15.00 -1.05
C GLU A 120 6.03 13.50 -1.00
N LYS A 121 7.00 12.72 -0.49
CA LYS A 121 7.01 11.26 -0.61
C LYS A 121 6.61 10.54 0.68
N GLY A 122 5.98 11.22 1.63
CA GLY A 122 5.61 10.67 2.94
C GLY A 122 6.81 10.26 3.81
N ALA A 123 6.56 10.03 5.10
CA ALA A 123 7.59 9.55 6.03
C ALA A 123 7.90 8.05 5.82
N CYS A 124 9.15 7.74 5.46
CA CYS A 124 9.65 6.37 5.38
C CYS A 124 10.22 5.91 6.74
N PRO A 125 9.88 4.71 7.24
CA PRO A 125 10.47 4.18 8.48
C PRO A 125 11.98 3.93 8.39
N ALA A 126 12.54 3.83 7.19
CA ALA A 126 13.99 3.75 6.96
C ALA A 126 14.69 5.13 7.01
N GLY A 127 13.95 6.21 7.23
CA GLY A 127 14.43 7.60 7.19
C GLY A 127 14.14 8.28 5.84
N GLY A 128 13.88 9.59 5.89
CA GLY A 128 13.56 10.39 4.70
C GLY A 128 12.23 10.03 4.03
N GLY A 129 12.14 10.32 2.73
CA GLY A 129 10.99 9.96 1.88
C GLY A 129 11.09 8.56 1.27
N HIS A 130 9.96 8.04 0.77
CA HIS A 130 9.98 6.75 0.06
C HIS A 130 10.75 6.82 -1.26
N SER A 131 11.41 5.72 -1.63
CA SER A 131 12.24 5.61 -2.83
C SER A 131 11.61 4.66 -3.83
N ALA A 132 10.98 5.21 -4.87
CA ALA A 132 10.29 4.45 -5.91
C ALA A 132 11.27 3.65 -6.78
N ILE A 133 11.12 2.32 -6.80
CA ILE A 133 11.79 1.45 -7.77
C ILE A 133 10.82 0.40 -8.33
N GLY A 134 11.16 -0.15 -9.51
CA GLY A 134 10.34 -1.17 -10.17
C GLY A 134 9.07 -0.61 -10.83
N TYR A 135 7.99 -1.40 -10.76
CA TYR A 135 6.74 -1.17 -11.49
C TYR A 135 5.96 0.05 -11.01
N ASN A 136 5.18 0.65 -11.93
CA ASN A 136 4.10 1.58 -11.60
C ASN A 136 2.81 0.77 -11.53
N PHE A 137 2.28 0.64 -10.32
CA PHE A 137 1.05 -0.11 -10.05
C PHE A 137 -0.16 0.78 -10.28
N VAL A 138 -1.21 0.16 -10.80
CA VAL A 138 -2.49 0.80 -11.05
C VAL A 138 -3.55 0.08 -10.25
N LEU A 139 -4.04 0.73 -9.21
CA LEU A 139 -4.87 0.10 -8.18
C LEU A 139 -6.34 0.43 -8.40
N PRO A 140 -7.21 -0.58 -8.60
CA PRO A 140 -8.65 -0.37 -8.64
C PRO A 140 -9.15 0.25 -7.34
N HIS A 141 -10.09 1.17 -7.45
CA HIS A 141 -10.65 1.86 -6.30
C HIS A 141 -12.13 2.15 -6.44
N LEU A 142 -12.74 2.46 -5.30
CA LEU A 142 -14.09 2.95 -5.14
C LEU A 142 -14.03 4.30 -4.41
N ALA A 143 -15.06 5.12 -4.59
CA ALA A 143 -15.31 6.21 -3.65
C ALA A 143 -15.43 5.60 -2.25
N ASP A 144 -14.79 6.21 -1.26
CA ASP A 144 -14.90 5.72 0.11
C ASP A 144 -16.26 6.11 0.70
N PRO A 145 -17.13 5.14 1.04
CA PRO A 145 -18.41 5.45 1.66
C PRO A 145 -18.25 6.04 3.07
N ARG A 146 -17.08 5.95 3.70
CA ARG A 146 -16.82 6.40 5.08
C ARG A 146 -16.18 7.79 5.17
N ALA A 147 -15.65 8.34 4.07
CA ALA A 147 -15.01 9.65 4.07
C ALA A 147 -15.89 10.68 3.34
N PRO A 148 -16.08 11.88 3.92
CA PRO A 148 -16.53 13.02 3.12
C PRO A 148 -15.43 13.33 2.09
N VAL A 149 -15.79 13.35 0.82
CA VAL A 149 -14.88 13.62 -0.30
C VAL A 149 -14.11 14.92 -0.01
N ARG A 150 -12.81 14.84 0.25
CA ARG A 150 -11.89 15.94 0.05
C ARG A 150 -10.90 15.53 -1.00
N ILE A 151 -11.18 15.98 -2.22
CA ILE A 151 -10.25 15.99 -3.33
C ILE A 151 -9.93 17.47 -3.55
N ASP A 152 -8.98 17.96 -2.77
CA ASP A 152 -8.23 19.19 -3.02
C ASP A 152 -6.85 19.06 -2.37
#